data_AF-A0A0E0FRP7-F1
#
_entry.id   AF-A0A0E0FRP7-F1
#
_cell.length_a   1.000
_cell.length_b   1.000
_cell.length_c   1.000
_cell.angle_alpha   90.00
_cell.angle_beta   90.00
_cell.angle_gamma   90.00
#
_symmetry.space_group_name_H-M   'P 1'
#
loop_
_entity.id
_entity.type
_entity.pdbx_description
1 polymer ?
#
loop_
_entity_poly.entity_id
_entity_poly.type
_entity_poly.pdbx_seq_one_letter_code
_entity_poly.pdbx_strand_id
1 'polypeptide(L)'
;MAFAVAPPVAPPPPSPAVAWGRRRARATPPRFALAVSTRDGDPAPPTFERLREQLLQLHAEADLTQSKANSTRVRLVRLTEAAENLKKRAAVSIRMGKENEAVDLLVQKKKLTKALESIKQRIEVLDKLSMKISEAISVKQNMLIEHALHPGMSNGKESNDNIRVFSSKVGDEADETTSSPAKSSEKAFDLQHVVHSGMTGQLEQSELQTSDSFTFSSDLESPNSITNHSSYDAFLDHIGFQLDSLECEIEQYISSQLAEQVDIQKPINAKWQKLSDVLKLVTETRERIAKIVDNTVKEAGSED
;
A
#
# COMPACT_ATOMS: atom_id res chain seq x y z
N MET A 1 69.61 -35.71 -49.67
CA MET A 1 68.44 -35.37 -50.50
C MET A 1 67.51 -36.57 -50.52
N ALA A 2 66.34 -36.45 -49.91
CA ALA A 2 65.19 -37.32 -50.14
C ALA A 2 63.95 -36.55 -49.67
N PHE A 3 63.00 -36.37 -50.58
CA PHE A 3 61.79 -35.56 -50.40
C PHE A 3 60.73 -36.30 -49.58
N ALA A 4 59.90 -35.50 -48.92
CA ALA A 4 58.75 -35.89 -48.11
C ALA A 4 57.61 -36.51 -48.94
N VAL A 5 56.83 -37.41 -48.32
CA VAL A 5 55.38 -37.54 -48.55
C VAL A 5 54.74 -37.97 -47.22
N ALA A 6 53.96 -37.06 -46.61
CA ALA A 6 53.08 -37.38 -45.49
C ALA A 6 51.76 -37.96 -46.01
N PRO A 7 51.18 -39.00 -45.38
CA PRO A 7 49.92 -39.58 -45.80
C PRO A 7 48.72 -38.65 -45.51
N PRO A 8 47.67 -38.69 -46.35
CA PRO A 8 46.52 -37.79 -46.24
C PRO A 8 45.69 -38.09 -44.99
N VAL A 9 45.40 -37.03 -44.23
CA VAL A 9 44.51 -37.02 -43.07
C VAL A 9 43.07 -37.29 -43.53
N ALA A 10 42.45 -38.30 -42.94
CA ALA A 10 41.05 -38.65 -43.20
C ALA A 10 40.08 -37.54 -42.75
N PRO A 11 38.99 -37.28 -43.48
CA PRO A 11 38.01 -36.28 -43.10
C PRO A 11 37.25 -36.69 -41.83
N PRO A 12 36.88 -35.73 -40.96
CA PRO A 12 36.17 -36.02 -39.72
C PRO A 12 34.76 -36.56 -40.00
N PRO A 13 34.23 -37.48 -39.15
CA PRO A 13 32.88 -38.00 -39.29
C PRO A 13 31.83 -36.89 -39.05
N PRO A 14 30.67 -36.96 -39.73
CA PRO A 14 29.61 -35.96 -39.57
C PRO A 14 29.04 -36.00 -38.15
N SER A 15 29.07 -34.86 -37.48
CA SER A 15 28.47 -34.65 -36.16
C SER A 15 26.99 -35.04 -36.15
N PRO A 16 26.50 -35.75 -35.12
CA PRO A 16 25.08 -36.04 -34.98
C PRO A 16 24.32 -34.72 -34.79
N ALA A 17 23.41 -34.44 -35.72
CA ALA A 17 22.42 -33.38 -35.62
C ALA A 17 21.48 -33.68 -34.44
N VAL A 18 21.89 -33.25 -33.26
CA VAL A 18 21.09 -33.37 -32.04
C VAL A 18 20.16 -32.16 -31.99
N ALA A 19 18.99 -32.37 -32.59
CA ALA A 19 17.84 -31.50 -32.56
C ALA A 19 17.37 -31.25 -31.11
N TRP A 20 17.74 -30.08 -30.55
CA TRP A 20 17.12 -29.54 -29.34
C TRP A 20 16.44 -28.21 -29.64
N GLY A 21 15.57 -28.24 -30.63
CA GLY A 21 14.48 -27.28 -30.75
C GLY A 21 13.35 -27.66 -29.82
N ARG A 22 13.54 -27.57 -28.49
CA ARG A 22 12.38 -27.47 -27.59
C ARG A 22 11.76 -26.11 -27.88
N ARG A 23 10.82 -26.09 -28.85
CA ARG A 23 9.75 -25.11 -28.85
C ARG A 23 9.16 -25.17 -27.45
N ARG A 24 9.42 -24.15 -26.63
CA ARG A 24 8.49 -23.85 -25.53
C ARG A 24 7.15 -23.68 -26.22
N ALA A 25 6.29 -24.67 -26.08
CA ALA A 25 4.87 -24.52 -26.31
C ALA A 25 4.48 -23.28 -25.52
N ARG A 26 4.20 -22.20 -26.23
CA ARG A 26 3.60 -21.01 -25.67
C ARG A 26 2.27 -21.50 -25.13
N ALA A 27 2.20 -21.74 -23.83
CA ALA A 27 0.96 -21.97 -23.14
C ALA A 27 0.07 -20.78 -23.47
N THR A 28 -0.88 -21.01 -24.35
CA THR A 28 -1.99 -20.10 -24.58
C THR A 28 -2.58 -19.81 -23.21
N PRO A 29 -2.73 -18.54 -22.80
CA PRO A 29 -3.53 -18.26 -21.61
C PRO A 29 -4.90 -18.91 -21.82
N PRO A 30 -5.54 -19.46 -20.77
CA PRO A 30 -6.88 -20.01 -20.89
C PRO A 30 -7.73 -18.93 -21.54
N ARG A 31 -8.22 -19.22 -22.76
CA ARG A 31 -9.24 -18.41 -23.39
C ARG A 31 -10.43 -18.57 -22.47
N PHE A 32 -10.72 -17.56 -21.66
CA PHE A 32 -12.03 -17.43 -21.05
C PHE A 32 -12.99 -17.37 -22.23
N ALA A 33 -13.65 -18.50 -22.49
CA ALA A 33 -14.82 -18.52 -23.34
C ALA A 33 -15.85 -17.66 -22.60
N LEU A 34 -15.96 -16.40 -23.01
CA LEU A 34 -17.09 -15.57 -22.66
C LEU A 34 -18.29 -16.28 -23.29
N ALA A 35 -19.00 -17.08 -22.48
CA ALA A 35 -20.33 -17.51 -22.83
C ALA A 35 -21.16 -16.22 -22.95
N VAL A 36 -21.27 -15.71 -24.18
CA VAL A 36 -22.26 -14.70 -24.52
C VAL A 36 -23.60 -15.41 -24.35
N SER A 37 -24.14 -15.31 -23.15
CA SER A 37 -25.56 -15.52 -22.92
C SER A 37 -26.24 -14.37 -23.65
N THR A 38 -26.66 -14.60 -24.90
CA THR A 38 -27.68 -13.79 -25.56
C THR A 38 -28.98 -14.02 -24.80
N ARG A 39 -29.10 -13.37 -23.64
CA ARG A 39 -30.39 -13.17 -23.01
C ARG A 39 -30.95 -11.93 -23.68
N ASP A 40 -31.67 -12.14 -24.77
CA ASP A 40 -32.67 -11.21 -25.25
C ASP A 40 -33.58 -10.90 -24.07
N GLY A 41 -33.51 -9.66 -23.61
CA GLY A 41 -34.16 -9.19 -22.41
C GLY A 41 -33.50 -7.88 -22.05
N ASP A 42 -34.30 -6.81 -22.11
CA ASP A 42 -33.91 -5.47 -21.66
C ASP A 42 -32.97 -5.53 -20.45
N PRO A 43 -31.92 -4.68 -20.39
CA PRO A 43 -31.05 -4.63 -19.24
C PRO A 43 -31.93 -4.32 -18.03
N ALA A 44 -32.11 -5.33 -17.17
CA ALA A 44 -32.78 -5.14 -15.89
C ALA A 44 -32.15 -3.90 -15.22
N PRO A 45 -32.96 -2.98 -14.67
CA PRO A 45 -32.46 -1.76 -14.06
C PRO A 45 -31.31 -2.11 -13.12
N PRO A 46 -30.17 -1.41 -13.19
CA PRO A 46 -29.01 -1.76 -12.39
C PRO A 46 -29.43 -1.72 -10.92
N THR A 47 -29.37 -2.88 -10.26
CA THR A 47 -29.68 -2.97 -8.83
C THR A 47 -28.63 -2.18 -8.04
N PHE A 48 -29.04 -1.54 -6.96
CA PHE A 48 -28.17 -0.71 -6.12
C PHE A 48 -26.88 -1.46 -5.71
N GLU A 49 -27.01 -2.72 -5.27
CA GLU A 49 -25.87 -3.57 -4.92
C GLU A 49 -24.93 -3.84 -6.10
N ARG A 50 -25.48 -4.08 -7.31
CA ARG A 50 -24.66 -4.28 -8.51
C ARG A 50 -23.88 -3.02 -8.88
N LEU A 51 -24.45 -1.83 -8.71
CA LEU A 51 -23.73 -0.57 -8.92
C LEU A 51 -22.59 -0.40 -7.91
N ARG A 52 -22.82 -0.78 -6.64
CA ARG A 52 -21.82 -0.75 -5.59
C ARG A 52 -20.65 -1.70 -5.88
N GLU A 53 -20.93 -2.93 -6.29
CA GLU A 53 -19.92 -3.91 -6.70
C GLU A 53 -19.09 -3.41 -7.88
N GLN A 54 -19.75 -2.89 -8.92
CA GLN A 54 -19.06 -2.34 -10.09
C GLN A 54 -18.19 -1.14 -9.72
N LEU A 55 -18.64 -0.28 -8.80
CA LEU A 55 -17.87 0.85 -8.32
C LEU A 55 -16.62 0.39 -7.54
N LEU A 56 -16.75 -0.61 -6.67
CA LEU A 56 -15.62 -1.21 -5.98
C LEU A 56 -14.61 -1.83 -6.95
N GLN A 57 -15.09 -2.53 -7.99
CA GLN A 57 -14.24 -3.08 -9.03
C GLN A 57 -13.48 -1.98 -9.77
N LEU A 58 -14.15 -0.88 -10.16
CA LEU A 58 -13.50 0.24 -10.83
C LEU A 58 -12.43 0.91 -9.96
N HIS A 59 -12.65 1.02 -8.65
CA HIS A 59 -11.62 1.49 -7.72
C HIS A 59 -10.40 0.56 -7.69
N ALA A 60 -10.61 -0.75 -7.62
CA ALA A 60 -9.50 -1.72 -7.68
C ALA A 60 -8.74 -1.65 -9.02
N GLU A 61 -9.45 -1.44 -10.13
CA GLU A 61 -8.83 -1.25 -11.46
C GLU A 61 -8.06 0.08 -11.54
N ALA A 62 -8.55 1.15 -10.91
CA ALA A 62 -7.84 2.43 -10.80
C ALA A 62 -6.49 2.25 -10.08
N ASP A 63 -6.50 1.61 -8.92
CA ASP A 63 -5.29 1.37 -8.13
C ASP A 63 -4.27 0.50 -8.89
N LEU A 64 -4.76 -0.55 -9.56
CA LEU A 64 -3.93 -1.42 -10.39
C LEU A 64 -3.29 -0.65 -11.55
N THR A 65 -4.06 0.19 -12.23
CA THR A 65 -3.57 0.95 -13.40
C THR A 65 -2.58 2.03 -12.99
N GLN A 66 -2.83 2.72 -11.88
CA GLN A 66 -1.91 3.69 -11.29
C GLN A 66 -0.60 3.02 -10.84
N SER A 67 -0.68 1.88 -10.14
CA SER A 67 0.50 1.09 -9.73
C SER A 67 1.33 0.65 -10.94
N LYS A 68 0.69 0.20 -12.02
CA LYS A 68 1.35 -0.18 -13.27
C LYS A 68 2.01 1.02 -13.95
N ALA A 69 1.37 2.19 -13.95
CA ALA A 69 1.94 3.43 -14.48
C ALA A 69 3.19 3.83 -13.69
N ASN A 70 3.12 3.81 -12.36
CA ASN A 70 4.23 4.15 -11.46
C ASN A 70 5.42 3.19 -11.62
N SER A 71 5.17 1.88 -11.68
CA SER A 71 6.22 0.89 -11.99
C SER A 71 6.89 1.16 -13.35
N THR A 72 6.09 1.56 -14.35
CA THR A 72 6.58 1.89 -15.69
C THR A 72 7.43 3.18 -15.67
N ARG A 73 7.07 4.19 -14.86
CA ARG A 73 7.86 5.41 -14.63
C ARG A 73 9.20 5.11 -13.97
N VAL A 74 9.23 4.26 -12.94
CA VAL A 74 10.50 3.83 -12.31
C VAL A 74 11.40 3.14 -13.34
N ARG A 75 10.85 2.28 -14.20
CA ARG A 75 11.60 1.65 -15.28
C ARG A 75 12.13 2.67 -16.29
N LEU A 76 11.35 3.71 -16.62
CA LEU A 76 11.77 4.79 -17.50
C LEU A 76 13.02 5.47 -16.93
N VAL A 77 13.01 5.85 -15.64
CA VAL A 77 14.14 6.50 -14.96
C VAL A 77 15.41 5.64 -15.03
N ARG A 78 15.30 4.36 -14.68
CA ARG A 78 16.45 3.42 -14.72
C ARG A 78 17.02 3.26 -16.13
N LEU A 79 16.15 3.20 -17.15
CA LEU A 79 16.61 3.10 -18.53
C LEU A 79 17.23 4.41 -19.02
N THR A 80 16.70 5.57 -18.64
CA THR A 80 17.32 6.86 -18.98
C THR A 80 18.71 6.97 -18.38
N GLU A 81 18.89 6.53 -17.15
CA GLU A 81 20.20 6.47 -16.49
C GLU A 81 21.16 5.52 -17.24
N ALA A 82 20.69 4.31 -17.58
CA ALA A 82 21.48 3.36 -18.37
C ALA A 82 21.89 3.94 -19.74
N ALA A 83 21.03 4.73 -20.38
CA ALA A 83 21.33 5.43 -21.65
C ALA A 83 22.49 6.42 -21.50
N GLU A 84 22.48 7.21 -20.42
CA GLU A 84 23.54 8.15 -20.11
C GLU A 84 24.83 7.44 -19.72
N ASN A 85 24.75 6.32 -19.00
CA ASN A 85 25.92 5.51 -18.65
C ASN A 85 26.59 4.90 -19.90
N LEU A 86 25.82 4.43 -20.89
CA LEU A 86 26.36 3.98 -22.18
C LEU A 86 27.06 5.13 -22.93
N LYS A 87 26.49 6.34 -22.90
CA LYS A 87 27.10 7.53 -23.50
C LYS A 87 28.42 7.90 -22.82
N LYS A 88 28.46 7.90 -21.48
CA LYS A 88 29.68 8.15 -20.69
C LYS A 88 30.76 7.12 -21.00
N ARG A 89 30.41 5.83 -21.03
CA ARG A 89 31.34 4.75 -21.39
C ARG A 89 31.88 4.89 -22.80
N ALA A 90 31.03 5.21 -23.78
CA ALA A 90 31.48 5.45 -25.15
C ALA A 90 32.48 6.61 -25.22
N ALA A 91 32.25 7.70 -24.49
CA ALA A 91 33.18 8.83 -24.43
C ALA A 91 34.55 8.43 -23.82
N VAL A 92 34.55 7.58 -22.80
CA VAL A 92 35.80 7.04 -22.22
C VAL A 92 36.51 6.11 -23.19
N SER A 93 35.80 5.20 -23.88
CA SER A 93 36.39 4.31 -24.89
C SER A 93 37.02 5.08 -26.06
N ILE A 94 36.41 6.18 -26.52
CA ILE A 94 37.00 7.07 -27.54
C ILE A 94 38.31 7.67 -27.04
N ARG A 95 38.33 8.19 -25.80
CA ARG A 95 39.55 8.77 -25.21
C ARG A 95 40.69 7.76 -25.05
N MET A 96 40.35 6.48 -24.90
CA MET A 96 41.31 5.39 -24.81
C MET A 96 41.72 4.82 -26.18
N GLY A 97 41.26 5.39 -27.30
CA GLY A 97 41.55 4.88 -28.65
C GLY A 97 40.88 3.53 -28.95
N LYS A 98 39.75 3.25 -28.31
CA LYS A 98 38.93 2.04 -28.53
C LYS A 98 37.65 2.40 -29.30
N GLU A 99 37.79 2.88 -30.53
CA GLU A 99 36.65 3.37 -31.32
C GLU A 99 35.62 2.28 -31.61
N ASN A 100 36.08 1.04 -31.85
CA ASN A 100 35.19 -0.10 -32.12
C ASN A 100 34.24 -0.38 -30.94
N GLU A 101 34.75 -0.37 -29.70
CA GLU A 101 33.93 -0.54 -28.50
C GLU A 101 32.96 0.64 -28.32
N ALA A 102 33.42 1.86 -28.59
CA ALA A 102 32.57 3.04 -28.53
C ALA A 102 31.40 2.97 -29.51
N VAL A 103 31.64 2.48 -30.74
CA VAL A 103 30.59 2.28 -31.75
C VAL A 103 29.57 1.24 -31.25
N ASP A 104 30.01 0.11 -30.68
CA ASP A 104 29.11 -0.90 -30.14
C ASP A 104 28.25 -0.36 -28.99
N LEU A 105 28.83 0.41 -28.07
CA LEU A 105 28.11 1.08 -26.99
C LEU A 105 27.07 2.08 -27.51
N LEU A 106 27.38 2.82 -28.58
CA LEU A 106 26.44 3.74 -29.22
C LEU A 106 25.30 3.00 -29.94
N VAL A 107 25.58 1.84 -30.55
CA VAL A 107 24.55 0.97 -31.12
C VAL A 107 23.61 0.44 -30.03
N GLN A 108 24.16 0.02 -28.88
CA GLN A 108 23.35 -0.38 -27.73
C GLN A 108 22.49 0.79 -27.21
N LYS A 109 23.05 1.99 -27.10
CA LYS A 109 22.31 3.19 -26.72
C LYS A 109 21.16 3.47 -27.69
N LYS A 110 21.37 3.34 -29.01
CA LYS A 110 20.32 3.52 -30.02
C LYS A 110 19.18 2.49 -29.89
N LYS A 111 19.49 1.25 -29.52
CA LYS A 111 18.46 0.23 -29.23
C LYS A 111 17.68 0.60 -27.97
N LEU A 112 18.38 1.08 -26.94
CA LEU A 112 17.78 1.49 -25.68
C LEU A 112 16.89 2.73 -25.84
N THR A 113 17.26 3.71 -26.67
CA THR A 113 16.40 4.90 -26.91
C THR A 113 15.09 4.54 -27.60
N LYS A 114 15.07 3.54 -28.49
CA LYS A 114 13.80 3.00 -29.05
C LYS A 114 12.92 2.39 -27.95
N ALA A 115 13.52 1.65 -27.02
CA ALA A 115 12.80 1.08 -25.88
C ALA A 115 12.26 2.17 -24.93
N LEU A 116 13.02 3.25 -24.72
CA LEU A 116 12.56 4.41 -23.95
C LEU A 116 11.31 5.05 -24.57
N GLU A 117 11.29 5.23 -25.89
CA GLU A 117 10.13 5.80 -26.58
C GLU A 117 8.88 4.92 -26.43
N SER A 118 9.04 3.60 -26.57
CA SER A 118 7.96 2.64 -26.32
C SER A 118 7.42 2.70 -24.88
N ILE A 119 8.29 2.90 -23.88
CA ILE A 119 7.89 3.01 -22.48
C ILE A 119 7.15 4.32 -22.21
N LYS A 120 7.57 5.44 -22.82
CA LYS A 120 6.83 6.71 -22.73
C LYS A 120 5.42 6.57 -23.29
N GLN A 121 5.27 5.96 -24.46
CA GLN A 121 3.95 5.68 -25.06
C GLN A 121 3.09 4.80 -24.14
N ARG A 122 3.68 3.80 -23.49
CA ARG A 122 2.96 2.96 -22.52
C ARG A 122 2.48 3.75 -21.30
N ILE A 123 3.29 4.69 -20.78
CA ILE A 123 2.88 5.57 -19.68
C ILE A 123 1.69 6.42 -20.12
N GLU A 124 1.76 7.04 -21.31
CA GLU A 124 0.67 7.86 -21.84
C GLU A 124 -0.64 7.07 -21.97
N VAL A 125 -0.59 5.83 -22.47
CA VAL A 125 -1.77 4.96 -22.55
C VAL A 125 -2.31 4.62 -21.17
N LEU A 126 -1.45 4.34 -20.20
CA LEU A 126 -1.87 4.05 -18.82
C LEU A 126 -2.50 5.28 -18.16
N ASP A 127 -1.99 6.48 -18.43
CA ASP A 127 -2.54 7.74 -17.91
C ASP A 127 -3.90 8.03 -18.51
N LYS A 128 -4.07 7.83 -19.83
CA LYS A 128 -5.38 7.91 -20.49
C LYS A 128 -6.38 6.91 -19.91
N LEU A 129 -5.93 5.67 -19.68
CA LEU A 129 -6.77 4.63 -19.08
C LEU A 129 -7.19 5.03 -17.65
N SER A 130 -6.25 5.48 -16.82
CA SER A 130 -6.52 5.96 -15.47
C SER A 130 -7.57 7.06 -15.47
N MET A 131 -7.45 8.04 -16.37
CA MET A 131 -8.44 9.12 -16.54
C MET A 131 -9.82 8.57 -16.91
N LYS A 132 -9.90 7.59 -17.83
CA LYS A 132 -11.17 6.95 -18.20
C LYS A 132 -11.80 6.15 -17.06
N ILE A 133 -11.00 5.48 -16.23
CA ILE A 133 -11.52 4.82 -15.03
C ILE A 133 -12.06 5.86 -14.05
N SER A 134 -11.35 6.97 -13.82
CA SER A 134 -11.85 8.05 -12.96
C SER A 134 -13.17 8.65 -13.47
N GLU A 135 -13.30 8.89 -14.77
CA GLU A 135 -14.58 9.31 -15.38
C GLU A 135 -15.70 8.27 -15.11
N ALA A 136 -15.42 6.98 -15.31
CA ALA A 136 -16.39 5.91 -15.09
C ALA A 136 -16.79 5.77 -13.61
N ILE A 137 -15.84 5.94 -12.69
CA ILE A 137 -16.09 6.01 -11.24
C ILE A 137 -17.06 7.15 -10.95
N SER A 138 -16.79 8.36 -11.45
CA SER A 138 -17.68 9.52 -11.23
C SER A 138 -19.10 9.27 -11.76
N VAL A 139 -19.23 8.70 -12.96
CA VAL A 139 -20.54 8.35 -13.52
C VAL A 139 -21.25 7.33 -12.64
N LYS A 140 -20.56 6.28 -12.18
CA LYS A 140 -21.15 5.23 -11.32
C LYS A 140 -21.51 5.74 -9.93
N GLN A 141 -20.70 6.63 -9.36
CA GLN A 141 -21.01 7.31 -8.10
C GLN A 141 -22.28 8.14 -8.23
N ASN A 142 -22.41 8.93 -9.31
CA ASN A 142 -23.63 9.70 -9.58
C ASN A 142 -24.85 8.78 -9.73
N MET A 143 -24.73 7.67 -10.48
CA MET A 143 -25.82 6.68 -10.58
C MET A 143 -26.20 6.10 -9.22
N LEU A 144 -25.22 5.79 -8.36
CA LEU A 144 -25.47 5.25 -7.02
C LEU A 144 -26.22 6.28 -6.14
N ILE A 145 -25.84 7.55 -6.23
CA ILE A 145 -26.52 8.66 -5.54
C ILE A 145 -27.97 8.78 -6.04
N GLU A 146 -28.20 8.80 -7.35
CA GLU A 146 -29.55 8.90 -7.93
C GLU A 146 -30.45 7.73 -7.49
N HIS A 147 -29.92 6.50 -7.47
CA HIS A 147 -30.62 5.33 -6.95
C HIS A 147 -30.90 5.39 -5.44
N ALA A 148 -30.01 6.00 -4.65
CA ALA A 148 -30.19 6.20 -3.21
C ALA A 148 -31.23 7.31 -2.90
N LEU A 149 -31.34 8.33 -3.76
CA LEU A 149 -32.31 9.41 -3.63
C LEU A 149 -33.72 9.01 -4.06
N HIS A 150 -33.85 8.03 -4.97
CA HIS A 150 -35.14 7.52 -5.45
C HIS A 150 -35.32 6.02 -5.14
N PRO A 151 -35.26 5.59 -3.86
CA PRO A 151 -35.41 4.19 -3.49
C PRO A 151 -36.88 3.78 -3.64
N GLY A 152 -37.30 3.37 -4.84
CA GLY A 152 -38.65 2.83 -5.06
C GLY A 152 -39.32 3.02 -6.43
N MET A 153 -38.71 3.70 -7.41
CA MET A 153 -39.38 3.94 -8.71
C MET A 153 -39.15 2.85 -9.77
N SER A 154 -38.83 1.62 -9.37
CA SER A 154 -38.83 0.46 -10.28
C SER A 154 -39.87 -0.56 -9.87
N ASN A 155 -41.14 -0.24 -10.13
CA ASN A 155 -42.11 -1.26 -10.52
C ASN A 155 -43.26 -0.60 -11.27
N GLY A 156 -43.27 -0.80 -12.59
CA GLY A 156 -44.50 -0.72 -13.36
C GLY A 156 -45.46 -1.79 -12.85
N LYS A 157 -46.41 -1.37 -12.04
CA LYS A 157 -47.78 -1.89 -11.93
C LYS A 157 -48.52 -0.93 -11.03
N GLU A 158 -49.29 -0.07 -11.68
CA GLU A 158 -50.48 0.58 -11.15
C GLU A 158 -51.26 -0.36 -10.22
N SER A 159 -51.03 -0.24 -8.92
CA SER A 159 -51.93 -0.75 -7.88
C SER A 159 -52.45 0.48 -7.16
N ASN A 160 -53.66 0.88 -7.55
CA ASN A 160 -54.44 1.88 -6.86
C ASN A 160 -54.83 1.34 -5.48
N ASP A 161 -53.93 1.42 -4.50
CA ASP A 161 -54.30 1.26 -3.10
C ASP A 161 -54.99 2.54 -2.65
N ASN A 162 -56.32 2.52 -2.81
CA ASN A 162 -57.24 3.45 -2.19
C ASN A 162 -56.97 3.47 -0.68
N ILE A 163 -56.33 4.54 -0.19
CA ILE A 163 -56.27 4.85 1.24
C ILE A 163 -57.70 5.16 1.69
N ARG A 164 -58.39 4.15 2.23
CA ARG A 164 -59.73 4.27 2.82
C ARG A 164 -59.61 4.86 4.22
N VAL A 165 -59.59 6.19 4.30
CA VAL A 165 -59.73 6.93 5.57
C VAL A 165 -61.17 6.74 6.06
N PHE A 166 -61.36 5.88 7.05
CA PHE A 166 -62.62 5.83 7.79
C PHE A 166 -62.65 6.97 8.80
N SER A 167 -63.41 8.03 8.48
CA SER A 167 -63.89 8.99 9.47
C SER A 167 -65.08 8.37 10.19
N SER A 168 -64.91 8.01 11.47
CA SER A 168 -66.03 7.59 12.32
C SER A 168 -66.70 8.84 12.89
N LYS A 169 -67.96 9.04 12.50
CA LYS A 169 -68.87 10.05 13.05
C LYS A 169 -69.91 9.29 13.89
N VAL A 170 -69.87 9.47 15.20
CA VAL A 170 -70.98 9.14 16.11
C VAL A 170 -71.22 10.39 16.94
N GLY A 171 -72.48 10.83 16.94
CA GLY A 171 -72.93 12.07 17.54
C GLY A 171 -73.50 11.93 18.95
N ASP A 172 -73.61 13.12 19.53
CA ASP A 172 -74.52 13.67 20.55
C ASP A 172 -74.64 13.15 21.99
N GLU A 173 -74.33 14.12 22.87
CA GLU A 173 -74.93 14.52 24.16
C GLU A 173 -75.03 13.52 25.33
N ALA A 174 -74.29 13.79 26.42
CA ALA A 174 -74.76 14.64 27.53
C ALA A 174 -73.82 14.57 28.76
N ASP A 175 -73.41 15.76 29.19
CA ASP A 175 -73.28 16.30 30.55
C ASP A 175 -72.35 15.75 31.67
N GLU A 176 -71.73 16.75 32.29
CA GLU A 176 -71.25 16.96 33.67
C GLU A 176 -70.11 16.17 34.37
N THR A 177 -69.11 16.98 34.73
CA THR A 177 -68.30 17.07 35.96
C THR A 177 -67.22 16.02 36.36
N THR A 178 -66.00 16.57 36.44
CA THR A 178 -64.98 16.46 37.51
C THR A 178 -63.71 15.63 37.31
N SER A 179 -62.61 16.37 37.50
CA SER A 179 -61.30 16.02 38.04
C SER A 179 -60.21 15.48 37.08
N SER A 180 -59.18 16.34 36.98
CA SER A 180 -57.83 16.24 36.40
C SER A 180 -56.98 15.08 36.99
N PRO A 181 -55.65 14.95 36.71
CA PRO A 181 -54.78 15.65 35.76
C PRO A 181 -53.77 14.72 35.00
N ALA A 182 -53.07 15.23 33.99
CA ALA A 182 -51.62 15.05 33.82
C ALA A 182 -51.11 15.80 32.57
N LYS A 183 -50.34 16.87 32.79
CA LYS A 183 -49.49 17.50 31.77
C LYS A 183 -48.03 17.20 32.09
N SER A 184 -47.27 17.01 31.01
CA SER A 184 -45.87 17.38 30.79
C SER A 184 -44.80 16.90 31.77
N SER A 185 -43.80 16.20 31.23
CA SER A 185 -42.42 16.34 31.69
C SER A 185 -41.46 15.98 30.56
N GLU A 186 -41.02 17.01 29.82
CA GLU A 186 -39.70 17.02 29.20
C GLU A 186 -38.64 17.00 30.31
N LYS A 187 -37.64 16.12 30.21
CA LYS A 187 -36.36 16.34 30.89
C LYS A 187 -35.23 15.64 30.14
N ALA A 188 -34.46 16.46 29.45
CA ALA A 188 -33.10 16.14 29.03
C ALA A 188 -32.21 16.00 30.28
N PHE A 189 -31.33 15.02 30.29
CA PHE A 189 -30.19 14.95 31.19
C PHE A 189 -28.92 14.69 30.38
N ASP A 190 -28.01 15.64 30.53
CA ASP A 190 -26.62 15.63 30.10
C ASP A 190 -25.80 14.81 31.12
N LEU A 191 -24.86 13.97 30.65
CA LEU A 191 -23.56 13.82 31.31
C LEU A 191 -22.56 13.03 30.45
N GLN A 192 -21.45 13.69 30.15
CA GLN A 192 -20.20 13.07 29.74
C GLN A 192 -19.63 12.18 30.85
N HIS A 193 -19.07 11.01 30.51
CA HIS A 193 -17.95 10.47 31.27
C HIS A 193 -17.11 9.50 30.41
N VAL A 194 -15.91 9.95 30.09
CA VAL A 194 -14.77 9.15 29.63
C VAL A 194 -14.19 8.43 30.84
N VAL A 195 -14.11 7.09 30.82
CA VAL A 195 -13.10 6.32 31.58
C VAL A 195 -12.77 5.02 30.82
N HIS A 196 -11.48 4.80 30.62
CA HIS A 196 -10.83 3.58 30.15
C HIS A 196 -11.08 2.37 31.06
N SER A 197 -11.23 1.16 30.49
CA SER A 197 -10.60 -0.05 31.05
C SER A 197 -10.64 -1.20 30.04
N GLY A 198 -9.56 -1.96 29.95
CA GLY A 198 -9.30 -2.96 28.92
C GLY A 198 -9.36 -4.43 29.36
N MET A 199 -8.99 -5.27 28.37
CA MET A 199 -8.72 -6.72 28.38
C MET A 199 -9.97 -7.63 28.50
N THR A 200 -10.14 -8.75 27.76
CA THR A 200 -9.20 -9.83 27.42
C THR A 200 -9.77 -10.78 26.33
N GLY A 201 -8.88 -11.44 25.57
CA GLY A 201 -9.08 -12.73 24.90
C GLY A 201 -8.96 -12.65 23.37
N GLN A 202 -8.13 -13.40 22.64
CA GLN A 202 -7.32 -14.58 22.91
C GLN A 202 -6.47 -14.78 21.64
N LEU A 203 -5.14 -14.76 21.72
CA LEU A 203 -4.25 -15.19 20.63
C LEU A 203 -3.39 -16.34 21.17
N GLU A 204 -3.43 -17.45 20.45
CA GLU A 204 -2.70 -18.67 20.80
C GLU A 204 -1.19 -18.48 20.73
N GLN A 205 -0.52 -19.19 21.64
CA GLN A 205 0.90 -19.21 21.92
C GLN A 205 1.62 -20.24 21.05
N SER A 206 2.86 -19.94 20.65
CA SER A 206 4.02 -20.86 20.57
C SER A 206 5.16 -20.07 19.90
N GLU A 207 6.42 -20.05 20.33
CA GLU A 207 7.15 -20.66 21.43
C GLU A 207 8.57 -20.09 21.29
N LEU A 208 9.05 -19.35 22.29
CA LEU A 208 10.45 -19.31 22.72
C LEU A 208 10.60 -18.37 23.91
N GLN A 209 10.66 -18.98 25.09
CA GLN A 209 11.10 -18.39 26.34
C GLN A 209 12.62 -18.31 26.37
N THR A 210 13.15 -17.21 26.92
CA THR A 210 14.09 -17.13 28.07
C THR A 210 14.31 -15.64 28.35
N SER A 211 13.63 -15.07 29.37
CA SER A 211 14.17 -14.68 30.70
C SER A 211 15.25 -13.58 30.59
N ASP A 212 15.00 -12.35 31.07
CA ASP A 212 14.92 -12.06 32.51
C ASP A 212 13.83 -11.06 32.93
N SER A 213 13.29 -11.38 34.09
CA SER A 213 12.39 -10.58 34.92
C SER A 213 13.13 -9.40 35.55
N PHE A 214 12.56 -8.19 35.51
CA PHE A 214 12.77 -7.23 36.60
C PHE A 214 11.47 -6.53 37.00
N THR A 215 11.06 -6.86 38.22
CA THR A 215 10.01 -6.26 39.02
C THR A 215 10.32 -4.80 39.37
N PHE A 216 9.35 -3.93 39.14
CA PHE A 216 9.34 -2.54 39.61
C PHE A 216 9.26 -2.55 41.15
N SER A 217 10.38 -2.26 41.82
CA SER A 217 10.38 -2.05 43.27
C SER A 217 10.09 -0.58 43.52
N SER A 218 8.81 -0.26 43.65
CA SER A 218 8.33 1.01 44.19
C SER A 218 8.53 0.99 45.70
N ASP A 219 9.59 1.65 46.17
CA ASP A 219 9.70 2.05 47.57
C ASP A 219 9.48 3.56 47.64
N LEU A 220 8.25 3.93 48.00
CA LEU A 220 7.89 5.30 48.36
C LEU A 220 8.30 5.49 49.81
N GLU A 221 9.15 6.48 50.11
CA GLU A 221 8.98 7.30 51.31
C GLU A 221 9.78 8.62 51.23
N SER A 222 9.12 9.65 51.75
CA SER A 222 9.59 10.96 52.21
C SER A 222 9.66 12.21 51.30
N PRO A 223 9.11 13.36 51.80
CA PRO A 223 8.82 14.56 51.02
C PRO A 223 9.93 15.61 51.16
N ASN A 224 10.31 16.26 50.07
CA ASN A 224 10.54 17.72 50.03
C ASN A 224 10.83 18.19 48.61
N SER A 225 10.22 19.32 48.29
CA SER A 225 10.39 20.12 47.09
C SER A 225 11.86 20.37 46.74
N ILE A 226 12.13 20.47 45.43
CA ILE A 226 13.32 20.96 44.71
C ILE A 226 14.12 19.85 44.01
N THR A 227 14.14 19.93 42.68
CA THR A 227 14.91 19.12 41.70
C THR A 227 14.42 17.69 41.39
N ASN A 228 13.17 17.55 40.93
CA ASN A 228 12.67 16.32 40.28
C ASN A 228 13.38 15.97 38.95
N HIS A 229 14.34 16.79 38.50
CA HIS A 229 15.07 16.57 37.25
C HIS A 229 15.80 15.22 37.24
N SER A 230 16.36 14.74 38.36
CA SER A 230 17.12 13.47 38.37
C SER A 230 16.27 12.25 38.02
N SER A 231 15.00 12.19 38.42
CA SER A 231 14.11 11.05 38.11
C SER A 231 13.57 11.08 36.69
N TYR A 232 13.33 12.27 36.15
CA TYR A 232 12.86 12.48 34.78
C TYR A 232 13.99 12.33 33.76
N ASP A 233 15.17 12.86 34.08
CA ASP A 233 16.39 12.72 33.29
C ASP A 233 16.84 11.27 33.23
N ALA A 234 16.84 10.54 34.36
CA ALA A 234 17.10 9.09 34.38
C ALA A 234 16.10 8.28 33.55
N PHE A 235 14.85 8.74 33.44
CA PHE A 235 13.84 8.13 32.57
C PHE A 235 14.12 8.41 31.07
N LEU A 236 14.52 9.64 30.73
CA LEU A 236 14.92 9.99 29.36
C LEU A 236 16.17 9.23 28.92
N ASP A 237 17.15 9.10 29.82
CA ASP A 237 18.35 8.28 29.62
C ASP A 237 17.97 6.82 29.38
N HIS A 238 17.06 6.26 30.18
CA HIS A 238 16.58 4.89 30.00
C HIS A 238 15.95 4.67 28.61
N ILE A 239 15.12 5.62 28.15
CA ILE A 239 14.58 5.58 26.79
C ILE A 239 15.71 5.68 25.75
N GLY A 240 16.70 6.55 25.98
CA GLY A 240 17.88 6.67 25.15
C GLY A 240 18.60 5.32 24.97
N PHE A 241 18.88 4.64 26.08
CA PHE A 241 19.49 3.31 26.08
C PHE A 241 18.65 2.26 25.35
N GLN A 242 17.31 2.29 25.47
CA GLN A 242 16.43 1.39 24.73
C GLN A 242 16.47 1.66 23.22
N LEU A 243 16.53 2.93 22.81
CA LEU A 243 16.66 3.32 21.41
C LEU A 243 18.03 2.91 20.83
N ASP A 244 19.10 3.03 21.62
CA ASP A 244 20.45 2.57 21.23
C ASP A 244 20.50 1.04 21.06
N SER A 245 19.94 0.30 22.01
CA SER A 245 19.82 -1.16 21.90
C SER A 245 19.05 -1.58 20.65
N LEU A 246 17.95 -0.90 20.35
CA LEU A 246 17.12 -1.19 19.19
C LEU A 246 17.82 -0.85 17.88
N GLU A 247 18.59 0.25 17.83
CA GLU A 247 19.40 0.59 16.66
C GLU A 247 20.50 -0.45 16.41
N CYS A 248 21.19 -0.90 17.47
CA CYS A 248 22.17 -1.98 17.37
C CYS A 248 21.54 -3.30 16.89
N GLU A 249 20.36 -3.67 17.38
CA GLU A 249 19.63 -4.87 16.93
C GLU A 249 19.24 -4.77 15.45
N ILE A 250 18.79 -3.59 15.02
CA ILE A 250 18.51 -3.29 13.61
C ILE A 250 19.79 -3.50 12.80
N GLU A 251 20.91 -2.87 13.14
CA GLU A 251 22.19 -3.00 12.43
C GLU A 251 22.68 -4.45 12.36
N GLN A 252 22.51 -5.21 13.44
CA GLN A 252 22.85 -6.62 13.48
C GLN A 252 21.95 -7.44 12.54
N TYR A 253 20.66 -7.15 12.50
CA TYR A 253 19.72 -7.77 11.57
C TYR A 253 20.07 -7.43 10.11
N ILE A 254 20.45 -6.18 9.81
CA ILE A 254 20.91 -5.76 8.48
C ILE A 254 22.14 -6.57 8.06
N SER A 255 23.12 -6.67 8.96
CA SER A 255 24.39 -7.37 8.72
C SER A 255 24.18 -8.88 8.53
N SER A 256 23.26 -9.47 9.30
CA SER A 256 22.89 -10.88 9.19
C SER A 256 22.20 -11.19 7.86
N GLN A 257 21.27 -10.32 7.43
CA GLN A 257 20.57 -10.47 6.15
C GLN A 257 21.47 -10.24 4.94
N LEU A 258 22.50 -9.39 5.07
CA LEU A 258 23.50 -9.18 4.03
C LEU A 258 24.41 -10.41 3.84
N ALA A 259 24.66 -11.17 4.91
CA ALA A 259 25.43 -12.42 4.88
C ALA A 259 24.63 -13.62 4.34
N GLU A 260 23.30 -13.63 4.50
CA GLU A 260 22.42 -14.76 4.14
C GLU A 260 21.83 -14.67 2.70
N GLN A 261 22.42 -13.86 1.81
CA GLN A 261 21.81 -13.52 0.52
C GLN A 261 21.72 -14.71 -0.47
N VAL A 262 20.63 -15.47 -0.39
CA VAL A 262 20.16 -16.46 -1.38
C VAL A 262 18.76 -16.07 -1.87
N ASP A 263 18.70 -15.50 -3.08
CA ASP A 263 17.58 -15.42 -4.05
C ASP A 263 16.11 -15.24 -3.58
N ILE A 264 15.81 -14.26 -2.71
CA ILE A 264 14.40 -13.87 -2.41
C ILE A 264 14.20 -12.33 -2.42
N GLN A 265 14.45 -11.67 -3.55
CA GLN A 265 14.51 -10.20 -3.69
C GLN A 265 13.22 -9.42 -3.32
N LYS A 266 12.02 -10.04 -3.36
CA LYS A 266 10.72 -9.34 -3.25
C LYS A 266 10.21 -9.12 -1.81
N PRO A 267 10.16 -10.11 -0.89
CA PRO A 267 9.81 -9.90 0.52
C PRO A 267 10.88 -9.09 1.27
N ILE A 268 12.13 -9.18 0.83
CA ILE A 268 13.26 -8.42 1.37
C ILE A 268 12.97 -6.91 1.29
N ASN A 269 12.45 -6.39 0.17
CA ASN A 269 12.15 -4.96 0.01
C ASN A 269 11.04 -4.45 0.95
N ALA A 270 9.95 -5.21 1.14
CA ALA A 270 8.89 -4.81 2.06
C ALA A 270 9.36 -4.80 3.53
N LYS A 271 10.24 -5.74 3.90
CA LYS A 271 10.87 -5.77 5.23
C LYS A 271 11.85 -4.61 5.41
N TRP A 272 12.63 -4.27 4.38
CA TRP A 272 13.51 -3.09 4.39
C TRP A 272 12.75 -1.78 4.56
N GLN A 273 11.60 -1.64 3.89
CA GLN A 273 10.78 -0.44 4.04
C GLN A 273 10.30 -0.29 5.49
N LYS A 274 9.80 -1.37 6.09
CA LYS A 274 9.39 -1.37 7.51
C LYS A 274 10.54 -1.02 8.45
N LEU A 275 11.73 -1.57 8.21
CA LEU A 275 12.92 -1.28 9.01
C LEU A 275 13.34 0.19 8.90
N SER A 276 13.27 0.75 7.70
CA SER A 276 13.50 2.17 7.44
C SER A 276 12.47 3.05 8.15
N ASP A 277 11.20 2.64 8.18
CA ASP A 277 10.14 3.37 8.87
C ASP A 277 10.38 3.36 10.40
N VAL A 278 10.82 2.23 10.97
CA VAL A 278 11.19 2.12 12.39
C VAL A 278 12.38 3.01 12.72
N LEU A 279 13.46 2.99 11.91
CA LEU A 279 14.61 3.86 12.12
C LEU A 279 14.22 5.34 12.09
N LYS A 280 13.31 5.72 11.18
CA LYS A 280 12.78 7.09 11.13
C LYS A 280 12.07 7.45 12.43
N LEU A 281 11.22 6.57 12.96
CA LEU A 281 10.54 6.79 14.24
C LEU A 281 11.52 6.91 15.42
N VAL A 282 12.59 6.11 15.44
CA VAL A 282 13.67 6.22 16.43
C VAL A 282 14.33 7.60 16.38
N THR A 283 14.70 8.05 15.18
CA THR A 283 15.34 9.37 15.00
C THR A 283 14.41 10.53 15.40
N GLU A 284 13.13 10.47 15.03
CA GLU A 284 12.13 11.46 15.43
C GLU A 284 11.92 11.49 16.95
N THR A 285 11.97 10.32 17.59
CA THR A 285 11.82 10.21 19.06
C THR A 285 13.04 10.80 19.76
N ARG A 286 14.26 10.52 19.29
CA ARG A 286 15.49 11.14 19.83
C ARG A 286 15.47 12.66 19.66
N GLU A 287 15.01 13.16 18.51
CA GLU A 287 14.89 14.60 18.27
C GLU A 287 13.90 15.26 19.25
N ARG A 288 12.80 14.57 19.58
CA ARG A 288 11.84 15.05 20.59
C ARG A 288 12.44 15.06 21.99
N ILE A 289 13.19 14.02 22.37
CA ILE A 289 13.88 13.97 23.66
C ILE A 289 14.90 15.10 23.76
N ALA A 290 15.72 15.32 22.72
CA ALA A 290 16.68 16.41 22.67
C ALA A 290 16.02 17.79 22.83
N LYS A 291 14.87 18.02 22.17
CA LYS A 291 14.09 19.26 22.33
C LYS A 291 13.58 19.46 23.76
N ILE A 292 13.16 18.38 24.42
CA ILE A 292 12.71 18.44 25.81
C ILE A 292 13.89 18.81 26.72
N VAL A 293 15.03 18.14 26.56
CA VAL A 293 16.26 18.42 27.33
C VAL A 293 16.71 19.88 27.10
N ASP A 294 16.78 20.35 25.86
CA ASP A 294 17.18 21.73 25.53
C ASP A 294 16.23 22.78 26.10
N ASN A 295 14.92 22.50 26.15
CA ASN A 295 13.93 23.41 26.73
C ASN A 295 14.03 23.47 28.25
N THR A 296 14.34 22.35 28.92
CA THR A 296 14.57 22.35 30.39
C THR A 296 15.83 23.13 30.79
N VAL A 297 16.86 23.17 29.96
CA VAL A 297 18.09 23.96 30.19
C VAL A 297 17.84 25.47 30.03
N LYS A 298 16.91 25.87 29.14
CA LYS A 298 16.58 27.29 28.92
C LYS A 298 15.70 27.89 30.01
N GLU A 299 14.79 27.12 30.62
CA GLU A 299 13.98 27.61 31.74
C GLU A 299 14.80 27.77 33.03
N ALA A 300 15.84 26.95 33.24
CA ALA A 300 16.75 27.09 34.37
C ALA A 300 17.71 28.30 34.27
N GLY A 301 17.77 28.99 33.12
CA GLY A 301 18.66 30.13 32.87
C GLY A 301 17.98 31.49 32.74
N SER A 302 16.68 31.59 33.09
CA SER A 302 15.89 32.82 32.99
C SER A 302 15.46 33.39 34.35
N GLU A 303 16.12 33.01 35.44
CA GLU A 303 16.07 33.70 36.73
C GLU A 303 17.40 34.42 36.97
N ASP A 304 17.51 35.64 36.46
CA ASP A 304 18.43 36.70 36.94
C ASP A 304 17.81 38.08 36.65
#